data_AF-A0A3D5K324-F1
#
_entry.id   AF-A0A3D5K324-F1
#
_cell.length_a   1.000
_cell.length_b   1.000
_cell.length_c   1.000
_cell.angle_alpha   90.00
_cell.angle_beta   90.00
_cell.angle_gamma   90.00
#
_symmetry.space_group_name_H-M   'P 1'
#
loop_
_entity.id
_entity.type
_entity.pdbx_description
1 polymer ?
#
loop_
_entity_poly.entity_id
_entity_poly.type
_entity_poly.pdbx_seq_one_letter_code
_entity_poly.pdbx_strand_id
1 'polypeptide(L)'
;MSNPLDIAPATGRLGVLTPGMGAVASTFIAGVIAARQGLTAPIGSVSQMAHIRLGNRDADRNPLIREFVPLAELDDLVFGGWDPISPNVLEAARTCGVLEDKDLAPVSAELEGIVTMDAVFDQRWVKKLEGTRVKAESNKWDQAQALIADIERFRIENECDRLVMVWCGSTEAYQEASAVHDNVEAFEAGLRDDDENISPSQIYVYAALMSDVPFANGAPNLSVDLPCMIELAAHRGVPIAGKDFKTGQTLMKTLLAPGFKARMLGLRGWYSTNILGNRDGEVLDDPENFKTKEVSKLGVLDTILQPESYPDLYGNIDHVVRINYYPPRGDNKEGWDAIDIFGWMGYPMQIKVDFLCRDSILAAPIVLDLALFLDLAHRAGQSGVQEWLSFYLKAPQAATEAGAEHDLFIQQTKLK
;
A
#
# COMPACT_ATOMS: atom_id res chain seq x y z
N MET A 1 -10.85 -14.13 27.05
CA MET A 1 -10.68 -12.67 26.92
C MET A 1 -9.23 -12.40 27.20
N SER A 2 -8.45 -12.04 26.19
CA SER A 2 -7.09 -11.54 26.38
C SER A 2 -7.13 -10.32 27.31
N ASN A 3 -6.11 -10.12 28.12
CA ASN A 3 -5.95 -8.86 28.84
C ASN A 3 -5.99 -7.71 27.82
N PRO A 4 -6.68 -6.60 28.13
CA PRO A 4 -6.65 -5.43 27.25
C PRO A 4 -5.19 -5.03 27.03
N LEU A 5 -4.82 -4.81 25.76
CA LEU A 5 -3.49 -4.30 25.42
C LEU A 5 -3.33 -2.93 26.06
N ASP A 6 -2.18 -2.70 26.70
CA ASP A 6 -1.79 -1.38 27.19
C ASP A 6 -1.26 -0.58 25.99
N ILE A 7 -2.08 0.34 25.48
CA ILE A 7 -1.76 1.13 24.27
C ILE A 7 -1.29 2.50 24.72
N ALA A 8 -0.04 2.84 24.43
CA ALA A 8 0.49 4.18 24.69
C ALA A 8 -0.36 5.23 23.95
N PRO A 9 -0.60 6.42 24.52
CA PRO A 9 -1.44 7.44 23.89
C PRO A 9 -0.78 8.02 22.63
N ALA A 10 -1.59 8.54 21.69
CA ALA A 10 -1.11 9.19 20.46
C ALA A 10 -0.67 10.65 20.71
N THR A 11 0.18 10.90 21.70
CA THR A 11 0.55 12.27 22.12
C THR A 11 1.65 12.88 21.25
N GLY A 12 1.49 14.12 20.80
CA GLY A 12 2.53 14.80 20.01
C GLY A 12 2.56 14.37 18.55
N ARG A 13 3.51 14.91 17.78
CA ARG A 13 3.46 14.89 16.31
C ARG A 13 3.82 13.52 15.74
N LEU A 14 3.05 13.09 14.74
CA LEU A 14 3.32 11.90 13.94
C LEU A 14 3.83 12.33 12.57
N GLY A 15 5.10 12.03 12.30
CA GLY A 15 5.68 12.20 10.99
C GLY A 15 5.30 11.05 10.04
N VAL A 16 4.74 11.38 8.88
CA VAL A 16 4.40 10.41 7.83
C VAL A 16 5.38 10.58 6.67
N LEU A 17 6.26 9.60 6.51
CA LEU A 17 7.30 9.57 5.49
C LEU A 17 6.86 8.75 4.27
N THR A 18 7.00 9.32 3.08
CA THR A 18 6.60 8.66 1.82
C THR A 18 7.76 8.60 0.81
N PRO A 19 8.42 7.43 0.66
CA PRO A 19 9.27 7.19 -0.51
C PRO A 19 8.41 7.19 -1.77
N GLY A 20 8.70 8.11 -2.70
CA GLY A 20 7.88 8.42 -3.86
C GLY A 20 6.74 9.39 -3.53
N MET A 21 7.01 10.70 -3.67
CA MET A 21 6.03 11.76 -3.41
C MET A 21 5.16 12.11 -4.64
N GLY A 22 4.95 11.14 -5.53
CA GLY A 22 4.18 11.28 -6.77
C GLY A 22 2.66 11.29 -6.57
N ALA A 23 1.92 10.71 -7.52
CA ALA A 23 0.47 10.87 -7.63
C ALA A 23 -0.30 10.46 -6.35
N VAL A 24 0.00 9.29 -5.78
CA VAL A 24 -0.68 8.80 -4.57
C VAL A 24 -0.34 9.67 -3.36
N ALA A 25 0.95 9.87 -3.08
CA ALA A 25 1.41 10.62 -1.91
C ALA A 25 0.96 12.09 -1.94
N SER A 26 1.09 12.78 -3.07
CA SER A 26 0.63 14.16 -3.20
C SER A 26 -0.88 14.31 -3.06
N THR A 27 -1.67 13.37 -3.59
CA THR A 27 -3.13 13.32 -3.40
C THR A 27 -3.50 13.07 -1.94
N PHE A 28 -2.81 12.16 -1.28
CA PHE A 28 -2.95 11.87 0.15
C PHE A 28 -2.69 13.11 1.01
N ILE A 29 -1.53 13.74 0.83
CA ILE A 29 -1.13 14.91 1.62
C ILE A 29 -2.12 16.06 1.42
N ALA A 30 -2.45 16.39 0.16
CA ALA A 30 -3.44 17.43 -0.14
C ALA A 30 -4.82 17.12 0.47
N GLY A 31 -5.26 15.86 0.38
CA GLY A 31 -6.53 15.41 0.95
C GLY A 31 -6.58 15.53 2.48
N VAL A 32 -5.50 15.18 3.18
CA VAL A 32 -5.43 15.31 4.64
C VAL A 32 -5.39 16.77 5.08
N ILE A 33 -4.58 17.61 4.43
CA ILE A 33 -4.50 19.04 4.73
C ILE A 33 -5.87 19.69 4.51
N ALA A 34 -6.55 19.38 3.40
CA ALA A 34 -7.89 19.90 3.15
C ALA A 34 -8.91 19.40 4.18
N ALA A 35 -8.81 18.12 4.60
CA ALA A 35 -9.73 17.55 5.58
C ALA A 35 -9.59 18.17 6.97
N ARG A 36 -8.35 18.36 7.45
CA ARG A 36 -8.10 18.96 8.77
C ARG A 36 -8.44 20.44 8.82
N GLN A 37 -8.32 21.15 7.69
CA GLN A 37 -8.80 22.53 7.54
C GLN A 37 -10.33 22.64 7.38
N GLY A 38 -11.07 21.52 7.39
CA GLY A 38 -12.52 21.48 7.24
C GLY A 38 -13.02 21.82 5.82
N LEU A 39 -12.14 21.80 4.81
CA LEU A 39 -12.49 22.07 3.42
C LEU A 39 -13.19 20.89 2.74
N THR A 40 -12.89 19.66 3.18
CA THR A 40 -13.49 18.42 2.67
C THR A 40 -13.63 17.38 3.78
N ALA A 41 -14.44 16.34 3.56
CA ALA A 41 -14.45 15.17 4.42
C ALA A 41 -13.37 14.17 3.96
N PRO A 42 -12.78 13.35 4.86
CA PRO A 42 -11.79 12.32 4.54
C PRO A 42 -12.45 11.07 3.90
N ILE A 43 -13.12 11.27 2.76
CA ILE A 43 -13.92 10.25 2.07
C ILE A 43 -13.06 9.04 1.70
N GLY A 44 -13.54 7.86 2.06
CA GLY A 44 -12.89 6.58 1.79
C GLY A 44 -11.96 6.09 2.90
N SER A 45 -11.62 6.93 3.88
CA SER A 45 -10.83 6.50 5.05
C SER A 45 -11.72 5.78 6.06
N VAL A 46 -11.37 4.53 6.36
CA VAL A 46 -12.05 3.72 7.37
C VAL A 46 -11.74 4.24 8.76
N SER A 47 -10.48 4.61 9.04
CA SER A 47 -10.10 5.13 10.36
C SER A 47 -10.88 6.39 10.72
N GLN A 48 -11.15 7.25 9.74
CA GLN A 48 -11.80 8.54 9.96
C GLN A 48 -13.34 8.49 9.92
N MET A 49 -13.92 7.64 9.08
CA MET A 49 -15.36 7.65 8.79
C MET A 49 -16.14 6.41 9.23
N ALA A 50 -15.48 5.28 9.46
CA ALA A 50 -16.19 4.05 9.77
C ALA A 50 -16.55 3.97 11.26
N HIS A 51 -17.69 3.32 11.53
CA HIS A 51 -18.11 2.97 12.87
C HIS A 51 -17.75 1.52 13.21
N ILE A 52 -17.48 1.27 14.49
CA ILE A 52 -17.28 -0.06 15.05
C ILE A 52 -18.48 -0.44 15.93
N ARG A 53 -19.09 -1.60 15.67
CA ARG A 53 -20.24 -2.07 16.47
C ARG A 53 -19.74 -2.80 17.70
N LEU A 54 -20.14 -2.33 18.88
CA LEU A 54 -19.79 -2.92 20.16
C LEU A 54 -20.98 -3.67 20.77
N GLY A 55 -20.83 -4.98 20.93
CA GLY A 55 -21.88 -5.83 21.51
C GLY A 55 -23.05 -6.09 20.55
N ASN A 56 -24.24 -6.28 21.13
CA ASN A 56 -25.44 -6.66 20.39
C ASN A 56 -26.01 -5.49 19.56
N ARG A 57 -26.71 -5.82 18.48
CA ARG A 57 -27.32 -4.84 17.57
C ARG A 57 -28.27 -3.87 18.28
N ASP A 58 -29.03 -4.37 19.25
CA ASP A 58 -30.06 -3.56 19.94
C ASP A 58 -29.48 -2.58 20.97
N ALA A 59 -28.16 -2.63 21.23
CA ALA A 59 -27.51 -1.75 22.19
C ALA A 59 -27.12 -0.37 21.60
N ASP A 60 -27.22 -0.21 20.28
CA ASP A 60 -26.84 1.01 19.52
C ASP A 60 -25.47 1.62 19.89
N ARG A 61 -24.51 0.76 20.24
CA ARG A 61 -23.14 1.17 20.55
C ARG A 61 -22.28 1.09 19.30
N ASN A 62 -22.30 2.15 18.51
CA ASN A 62 -21.57 2.26 17.25
C ASN A 62 -20.74 3.55 17.22
N PRO A 63 -19.67 3.71 18.02
CA PRO A 63 -18.79 4.89 17.91
C PRO A 63 -18.01 4.89 16.58
N LEU A 64 -17.51 6.07 16.17
CA LEU A 64 -16.50 6.14 15.12
C LEU A 64 -15.21 5.44 15.58
N ILE A 65 -14.47 4.85 14.65
CA ILE A 65 -13.19 4.19 14.97
C ILE A 65 -12.21 5.18 15.63
N ARG A 66 -12.05 6.38 15.07
CA ARG A 66 -11.22 7.44 15.66
C ARG A 66 -11.67 7.92 17.05
N GLU A 67 -12.92 7.68 17.44
CA GLU A 67 -13.43 7.99 18.79
C GLU A 67 -13.33 6.79 19.75
N PHE A 68 -13.02 5.61 19.23
CA PHE A 68 -12.94 4.37 19.97
C PHE A 68 -11.50 3.96 20.31
N VAL A 69 -10.56 4.14 19.38
CA VAL A 69 -9.13 3.86 19.58
C VAL A 69 -8.31 5.16 19.52
N PRO A 70 -7.22 5.28 20.30
CA PRO A 70 -6.41 6.49 20.35
C PRO A 70 -5.53 6.60 19.09
N LEU A 71 -6.06 7.19 18.02
CA LEU A 71 -5.31 7.52 16.80
C LEU A 71 -4.74 8.94 16.89
N ALA A 72 -3.67 9.22 16.14
CA ALA A 72 -3.22 10.60 15.98
C ALA A 72 -4.30 11.42 15.23
N GLU A 73 -4.52 12.65 15.66
CA GLU A 73 -5.43 13.55 14.96
C GLU A 73 -4.79 14.06 13.66
N LEU A 74 -5.60 14.47 12.69
CA LEU A 74 -5.07 14.95 11.40
C LEU A 74 -4.21 16.23 11.56
N ASP A 75 -4.45 17.01 12.60
CA ASP A 75 -3.66 18.19 12.96
C ASP A 75 -2.27 17.85 13.53
N ASP A 76 -2.08 16.63 14.04
CA ASP A 76 -0.79 16.16 14.57
C ASP A 76 0.11 15.56 13.47
N LEU A 77 -0.39 15.43 12.24
CA LEU A 77 0.35 14.84 11.13
C LEU A 77 1.31 15.86 10.50
N VAL A 78 2.57 15.44 10.33
CA VAL A 78 3.61 16.17 9.60
C VAL A 78 4.11 15.30 8.45
N PHE A 79 4.25 15.87 7.25
CA PHE A 79 4.58 15.10 6.05
C PHE A 79 6.02 15.31 5.61
N GLY A 80 6.65 14.23 5.16
CA GLY A 80 7.95 14.25 4.52
C GLY A 80 8.09 13.08 3.55
N GLY A 81 9.19 13.06 2.80
CA GLY A 81 9.43 11.97 1.87
C GLY A 81 10.54 12.27 0.89
N TRP A 82 10.74 11.31 0.00
CA TRP A 82 11.78 11.35 -1.02
C TRP A 82 11.14 11.25 -2.38
N ASP A 83 11.66 11.98 -3.36
CA ASP A 83 11.22 11.85 -4.73
C ASP A 83 12.37 12.13 -5.69
N PRO A 84 12.63 11.25 -6.68
CA PRO A 84 13.72 11.44 -7.61
C PRO A 84 13.46 12.53 -8.66
N ILE A 85 12.25 13.13 -8.70
CA ILE A 85 11.80 14.01 -9.79
C ILE A 85 11.32 15.36 -9.25
N SER A 86 10.27 15.35 -8.43
CA SER A 86 9.59 16.58 -8.02
C SER A 86 10.29 17.23 -6.82
N PRO A 87 10.45 18.57 -6.77
CA PRO A 87 11.15 19.26 -5.68
C PRO A 87 10.30 19.50 -4.42
N ASN A 88 8.97 19.50 -4.54
CA ASN A 88 8.03 19.64 -3.43
C ASN A 88 6.68 19.00 -3.80
N VAL A 89 5.78 18.91 -2.82
CA VAL A 89 4.49 18.22 -3.01
C VAL A 89 3.54 18.99 -3.93
N LEU A 90 3.56 20.33 -3.94
CA LEU A 90 2.70 21.12 -4.83
C LEU A 90 3.04 20.86 -6.30
N GLU A 91 4.33 20.88 -6.65
CA GLU A 91 4.80 20.59 -8.00
C GLU A 91 4.54 19.14 -8.41
N ALA A 92 4.68 18.20 -7.47
CA ALA A 92 4.28 16.80 -7.70
C ALA A 92 2.78 16.68 -7.99
N ALA A 93 1.92 17.32 -7.18
CA ALA A 93 0.47 17.29 -7.33
C ALA A 93 0.02 17.85 -8.68
N ARG A 94 0.55 19.02 -9.07
CA ARG A 94 0.27 19.66 -10.36
C ARG A 94 0.74 18.82 -11.54
N THR A 95 1.95 18.25 -11.45
CA THR A 95 2.51 17.40 -12.51
C THR A 95 1.70 16.12 -12.70
N CYS A 96 1.25 15.51 -11.60
CA CYS A 96 0.47 14.28 -11.64
C CYS A 96 -0.97 14.51 -12.14
N GLY A 97 -1.53 15.70 -11.91
CA GLY A 97 -2.83 16.10 -12.46
C GLY A 97 -4.02 15.27 -11.94
N VAL A 98 -3.90 14.68 -10.75
CA VAL A 98 -4.99 13.92 -10.10
C VAL A 98 -6.06 14.87 -9.56
N LEU A 99 -5.60 15.92 -8.87
CA LEU A 99 -6.41 17.00 -8.29
C LEU A 99 -6.36 18.21 -9.21
N GLU A 100 -7.44 19.01 -9.20
CA GLU A 100 -7.51 20.25 -9.98
C GLU A 100 -6.99 21.44 -9.17
N ASP A 101 -6.63 22.54 -9.84
CA ASP A 101 -6.11 23.73 -9.15
C ASP A 101 -7.10 24.31 -8.12
N LYS A 102 -8.42 24.15 -8.34
CA LYS A 102 -9.45 24.52 -7.36
C LYS A 102 -9.32 23.77 -6.02
N ASP A 103 -8.80 22.54 -6.06
CA ASP A 103 -8.62 21.67 -4.90
C ASP A 103 -7.25 21.95 -4.24
N LEU A 104 -6.23 22.28 -5.05
CA LEU A 104 -4.86 22.55 -4.58
C LEU A 104 -4.67 23.98 -4.07
N ALA A 105 -5.29 24.98 -4.70
CA ALA A 105 -5.07 26.39 -4.39
C ALA A 105 -5.29 26.73 -2.89
N PRO A 106 -6.34 26.23 -2.21
CA PRO A 106 -6.56 26.51 -0.78
C PRO A 106 -5.44 25.99 0.13
N VAL A 107 -4.75 24.92 -0.26
CA VAL A 107 -3.73 24.23 0.54
C VAL A 107 -2.31 24.41 -0.02
N SER A 108 -2.17 25.20 -1.08
CA SER A 108 -0.94 25.30 -1.89
C SER A 108 0.30 25.71 -1.10
N ALA A 109 0.18 26.68 -0.19
CA ALA A 109 1.30 27.16 0.61
C ALA A 109 1.90 26.07 1.50
N GLU A 110 1.07 25.21 2.08
CA GLU A 110 1.56 24.09 2.89
C GLU A 110 2.18 22.99 2.00
N LEU A 111 1.54 22.67 0.87
CA LEU A 111 2.07 21.69 -0.09
C LEU A 111 3.43 22.11 -0.67
N GLU A 112 3.63 23.39 -0.94
CA GLU A 112 4.90 23.92 -1.43
C GLU A 112 6.00 23.87 -0.35
N GLY A 113 5.61 24.06 0.91
CA GLY A 113 6.51 23.98 2.06
C GLY A 113 7.05 22.56 2.35
N ILE A 114 6.39 21.52 1.84
CA ILE A 114 6.85 20.13 1.97
C ILE A 114 7.82 19.82 0.84
N VAL A 115 9.10 20.12 1.09
CA VAL A 115 10.21 19.90 0.14
C VAL A 115 10.62 18.43 0.15
N THR A 116 10.82 17.85 -1.04
CA THR A 116 11.24 16.45 -1.19
C THR A 116 12.73 16.30 -0.91
N MET A 117 13.09 15.25 -0.18
CA MET A 117 14.47 14.82 0.00
C MET A 117 14.97 14.05 -1.24
N ASP A 118 16.29 14.08 -1.48
CA ASP A 118 16.91 13.35 -2.58
C ASP A 118 16.82 11.83 -2.35
N ALA A 119 16.31 11.10 -3.34
CA ALA A 119 15.93 9.70 -3.22
C ALA A 119 17.10 8.73 -3.44
N VAL A 120 17.03 7.55 -2.82
CA VAL A 120 17.75 6.38 -3.34
C VAL A 120 16.97 5.89 -4.56
N PHE A 121 17.59 5.93 -5.73
CA PHE A 121 16.95 5.61 -7.00
C PHE A 121 17.94 4.92 -7.93
N ASP A 122 17.51 3.81 -8.53
CA ASP A 122 18.25 3.09 -9.56
C ASP A 122 17.31 2.82 -10.75
N GLN A 123 17.63 3.44 -11.89
CA GLN A 123 16.84 3.37 -13.12
C GLN A 123 16.67 1.93 -13.63
N ARG A 124 17.55 1.00 -13.27
CA ARG A 124 17.41 -0.43 -13.63
C ARG A 124 16.10 -1.02 -13.14
N TRP A 125 15.63 -0.61 -11.97
CA TRP A 125 14.39 -1.10 -11.37
C TRP A 125 13.15 -0.39 -11.93
N VAL A 126 13.31 0.83 -12.44
CA VAL A 126 12.20 1.64 -12.99
C VAL A 126 12.66 2.34 -14.27
N LYS A 127 12.85 1.56 -15.35
CA LYS A 127 13.54 1.96 -16.59
C LYS A 127 12.98 3.22 -17.26
N LYS A 128 11.68 3.44 -17.13
CA LYS A 128 10.95 4.55 -17.76
C LYS A 128 11.11 5.88 -17.04
N LEU A 129 11.72 5.90 -15.86
CA LEU A 129 11.93 7.12 -15.08
C LEU A 129 13.39 7.56 -15.10
N GLU A 130 13.60 8.86 -15.14
CA GLU A 130 14.91 9.49 -14.97
C GLU A 130 14.89 10.27 -13.65
N GLY A 131 15.83 9.96 -12.77
CA GLY A 131 15.99 10.64 -11.49
C GLY A 131 16.95 11.82 -11.60
N THR A 132 16.50 13.01 -11.22
CA THR A 132 17.32 14.23 -11.14
C THR A 132 17.63 14.64 -9.70
N ARG A 133 16.88 14.11 -8.73
CA ARG A 133 17.01 14.34 -7.28
C ARG A 133 17.40 13.04 -6.58
N VAL A 134 18.60 12.55 -6.89
CA VAL A 134 19.10 11.26 -6.42
C VAL A 134 20.26 11.47 -5.46
N LYS A 135 20.31 10.66 -4.42
CA LYS A 135 21.42 10.60 -3.46
C LYS A 135 22.77 10.45 -4.16
N ALA A 136 23.78 11.13 -3.63
CA ALA A 136 25.13 11.14 -4.21
C ALA A 136 25.94 9.88 -3.85
N GLU A 137 25.54 9.17 -2.79
CA GLU A 137 26.15 7.94 -2.33
C GLU A 137 26.05 6.85 -3.40
N SER A 138 27.20 6.31 -3.81
CA SER A 138 27.28 5.30 -4.87
C SER A 138 27.15 3.87 -4.37
N ASN A 139 27.39 3.63 -3.07
CA ASN A 139 27.32 2.31 -2.45
C ASN A 139 26.03 2.16 -1.63
N LYS A 140 25.41 0.98 -1.67
CA LYS A 140 24.12 0.72 -1.01
C LYS A 140 24.14 0.82 0.51
N TRP A 141 25.26 0.49 1.16
CA TRP A 141 25.42 0.70 2.60
C TRP A 141 25.37 2.19 2.94
N ASP A 142 26.13 3.01 2.21
CA ASP A 142 26.14 4.46 2.43
C ASP A 142 24.78 5.09 2.11
N GLN A 143 24.08 4.61 1.07
CA GLN A 143 22.71 4.99 0.78
C GLN A 143 21.75 4.66 1.94
N ALA A 144 21.87 3.48 2.55
CA ALA A 144 21.10 3.10 3.72
C ALA A 144 21.38 4.04 4.91
N GLN A 145 22.66 4.34 5.18
CA GLN A 145 23.05 5.26 6.24
C GLN A 145 22.53 6.68 5.99
N ALA A 146 22.56 7.15 4.74
CA ALA A 146 22.02 8.45 4.35
C ALA A 146 20.50 8.52 4.54
N LEU A 147 19.76 7.44 4.28
CA LEU A 147 18.32 7.37 4.58
C LEU A 147 18.05 7.38 6.08
N ILE A 148 18.82 6.65 6.89
CA ILE A 148 18.70 6.67 8.36
C ILE A 148 18.95 8.10 8.89
N ALA A 149 19.98 8.78 8.36
CA ALA A 149 20.26 10.16 8.72
C ALA A 149 19.15 11.14 8.31
N ASP A 150 18.53 10.93 7.15
CA ASP A 150 17.37 11.71 6.71
C ASP A 150 16.16 11.52 7.63
N ILE A 151 15.85 10.26 8.00
CA ILE A 151 14.75 9.92 8.91
C ILE A 151 14.93 10.64 10.25
N GLU A 152 16.13 10.57 10.84
CA GLU A 152 16.41 11.22 12.13
C GLU A 152 16.43 12.75 12.02
N ARG A 153 17.00 13.29 10.94
CA ARG A 153 16.98 14.74 10.69
C ARG A 153 15.54 15.24 10.57
N PHE A 154 14.70 14.57 9.78
CA PHE A 154 13.29 14.90 9.66
C PHE A 154 12.59 14.86 11.02
N ARG A 155 12.85 13.82 11.84
CA ARG A 155 12.28 13.69 13.18
C ARG A 155 12.60 14.89 14.06
N ILE A 156 13.87 15.30 14.11
CA ILE A 156 14.35 16.39 14.94
C ILE A 156 13.83 17.74 14.42
N GLU A 157 13.98 18.02 13.13
CA GLU A 157 13.63 19.33 12.53
C GLU A 157 12.13 19.62 12.59
N ASN A 158 11.29 18.59 12.59
CA ASN A 158 9.84 18.72 12.63
C ASN A 158 9.24 18.48 14.02
N GLU A 159 10.08 18.21 15.02
CA GLU A 159 9.67 17.90 16.40
C GLU A 159 8.69 16.72 16.46
N CYS A 160 8.97 15.67 15.68
CA CYS A 160 8.14 14.46 15.63
C CYS A 160 8.50 13.52 16.79
N ASP A 161 7.50 13.15 17.59
CA ASP A 161 7.64 12.14 18.63
C ASP A 161 7.65 10.72 18.06
N ARG A 162 6.94 10.54 16.94
CA ARG A 162 6.75 9.25 16.26
C ARG A 162 6.86 9.43 14.77
N LEU A 163 7.26 8.37 14.08
CA LEU A 163 7.31 8.31 12.62
C LEU A 163 6.62 7.04 12.12
N VAL A 164 6.11 7.11 10.90
CA VAL A 164 5.63 5.97 10.11
C VAL A 164 6.03 6.18 8.67
N MET A 165 6.34 5.09 7.96
CA MET A 165 6.71 5.13 6.55
C MET A 165 5.71 4.33 5.70
N VAL A 166 5.23 4.95 4.61
CA VAL A 166 4.37 4.27 3.63
C VAL A 166 4.95 4.45 2.23
N TRP A 167 5.40 3.34 1.64
CA TRP A 167 5.93 3.33 0.28
C TRP A 167 4.85 3.69 -0.74
N CYS A 168 5.07 4.80 -1.45
CA CYS A 168 4.23 5.27 -2.56
C CYS A 168 5.02 5.39 -3.87
N GLY A 169 6.24 4.85 -3.90
CA GLY A 169 7.13 4.85 -5.04
C GLY A 169 6.67 3.90 -6.15
N SER A 170 7.28 4.07 -7.32
CA SER A 170 6.96 3.26 -8.50
C SER A 170 7.16 1.77 -8.28
N THR A 171 6.42 0.97 -9.05
CA THR A 171 6.62 -0.48 -9.10
C THR A 171 7.98 -0.77 -9.71
N GLU A 172 8.85 -1.42 -8.95
CA GLU A 172 10.15 -1.92 -9.36
C GLU A 172 10.02 -3.20 -10.20
N ALA A 173 11.03 -3.47 -11.03
CA ALA A 173 11.11 -4.65 -11.87
C ALA A 173 11.02 -5.94 -11.04
N TYR A 174 10.44 -6.99 -11.64
CA TYR A 174 10.29 -8.29 -10.99
C TYR A 174 11.64 -8.88 -10.59
N GLN A 175 11.70 -9.39 -9.37
CA GLN A 175 12.82 -10.18 -8.86
C GLN A 175 12.31 -11.28 -7.93
N GLU A 176 13.16 -12.28 -7.74
CA GLU A 176 12.95 -13.35 -6.76
C GLU A 176 13.96 -13.21 -5.63
N ALA A 177 13.63 -13.75 -4.46
CA ALA A 177 14.57 -13.82 -3.36
C ALA A 177 15.81 -14.63 -3.78
N SER A 178 16.96 -14.25 -3.23
CA SER A 178 18.27 -14.84 -3.49
C SER A 178 19.04 -14.90 -2.19
N ALA A 179 20.24 -15.50 -2.18
CA ALA A 179 21.01 -15.73 -0.96
C ALA A 179 21.30 -14.45 -0.15
N VAL A 180 21.35 -13.27 -0.79
CA VAL A 180 21.54 -11.98 -0.11
C VAL A 180 20.34 -11.60 0.78
N HIS A 181 19.19 -12.24 0.59
CA HIS A 181 17.95 -11.96 1.30
C HIS A 181 17.61 -12.97 2.40
N ASP A 182 18.48 -13.97 2.64
CA ASP A 182 18.21 -15.10 3.53
C ASP A 182 18.08 -14.68 5.02
N ASN A 183 18.95 -13.78 5.47
CA ASN A 183 18.98 -13.26 6.84
C ASN A 183 19.59 -11.84 6.89
N VAL A 184 19.52 -11.20 8.04
CA VAL A 184 19.99 -9.82 8.23
C VAL A 184 21.49 -9.68 7.94
N GLU A 185 22.32 -10.62 8.39
CA GLU A 185 23.77 -10.55 8.19
C GLU A 185 24.16 -10.62 6.72
N ALA A 186 23.53 -11.52 5.95
CA ALA A 186 23.73 -11.64 4.51
C ALA A 186 23.27 -10.37 3.77
N PHE A 187 22.14 -9.80 4.18
CA PHE A 187 21.63 -8.57 3.58
C PHE A 187 22.55 -7.39 3.85
N GLU A 188 23.04 -7.21 5.08
CA GLU A 188 23.99 -6.16 5.39
C GLU A 188 25.35 -6.35 4.71
N ALA A 189 25.82 -7.58 4.53
CA ALA A 189 27.01 -7.87 3.73
C ALA A 189 26.78 -7.44 2.27
N GLY A 190 25.63 -7.81 1.69
CA GLY A 190 25.24 -7.41 0.34
C GLY A 190 25.13 -5.89 0.16
N LEU A 191 24.63 -5.16 1.16
CA LEU A 191 24.62 -3.70 1.13
C LEU A 191 26.05 -3.13 1.02
N ARG A 192 27.01 -3.69 1.77
CA ARG A 192 28.41 -3.24 1.76
C ARG A 192 29.12 -3.62 0.45
N ASP A 193 28.81 -4.80 -0.08
CA ASP A 193 29.39 -5.35 -1.31
C ASP A 193 28.69 -4.87 -2.58
N ASP A 194 27.67 -4.02 -2.45
CA ASP A 194 26.86 -3.47 -3.56
C ASP A 194 26.13 -4.54 -4.40
N ASP A 195 25.64 -5.60 -3.75
CA ASP A 195 25.00 -6.75 -4.40
C ASP A 195 23.85 -6.30 -5.31
N GLU A 196 23.92 -6.65 -6.59
CA GLU A 196 23.02 -6.16 -7.63
C GLU A 196 21.54 -6.52 -7.38
N ASN A 197 21.25 -7.56 -6.58
CA ASN A 197 19.89 -8.02 -6.25
C ASN A 197 19.23 -7.19 -5.15
N ILE A 198 19.96 -6.25 -4.52
CA ILE A 198 19.36 -5.33 -3.57
C ILE A 198 18.74 -4.14 -4.31
N SER A 199 17.42 -3.97 -4.17
CA SER A 199 16.65 -2.89 -4.80
C SER A 199 16.54 -1.65 -3.90
N PRO A 200 16.28 -0.45 -4.47
CA PRO A 200 16.03 0.76 -3.68
C PRO A 200 14.96 0.57 -2.60
N SER A 201 13.81 -0.05 -2.90
CA SER A 201 12.75 -0.24 -1.91
C SER A 201 13.19 -1.06 -0.70
N GLN A 202 14.08 -2.03 -0.87
CA GLN A 202 14.64 -2.80 0.24
C GLN A 202 15.58 -1.96 1.11
N ILE A 203 16.34 -1.03 0.52
CA ILE A 203 17.21 -0.10 1.27
C ILE A 203 16.34 0.83 2.13
N TYR A 204 15.19 1.28 1.60
CA TYR A 204 14.21 2.04 2.38
C TYR A 204 13.59 1.24 3.53
N VAL A 205 13.20 -0.02 3.28
CA VAL A 205 12.68 -0.91 4.35
C VAL A 205 13.74 -1.08 5.43
N TYR A 206 14.98 -1.42 5.06
CA TYR A 206 16.07 -1.56 6.01
C TYR A 206 16.31 -0.29 6.83
N ALA A 207 16.38 0.88 6.18
CA ALA A 207 16.56 2.16 6.87
C ALA A 207 15.42 2.48 7.85
N ALA A 208 14.17 2.18 7.47
CA ALA A 208 13.01 2.35 8.34
C ALA A 208 13.08 1.45 9.58
N LEU A 209 13.34 0.15 9.39
CA LEU A 209 13.44 -0.82 10.49
C LEU A 209 14.64 -0.52 11.42
N MET A 210 15.77 -0.10 10.86
CA MET A 210 16.92 0.34 11.64
C MET A 210 16.66 1.63 12.42
N SER A 211 15.67 2.43 12.01
CA SER A 211 15.25 3.66 12.69
C SER A 211 14.02 3.47 13.59
N ASP A 212 13.61 2.22 13.85
CA ASP A 212 12.39 1.88 14.60
C ASP A 212 11.10 2.52 14.02
N VAL A 213 11.05 2.68 12.69
CA VAL A 213 9.92 3.28 11.96
C VAL A 213 9.04 2.19 11.34
N PRO A 214 7.75 2.07 11.72
CA PRO A 214 6.80 1.17 11.08
C PRO A 214 6.70 1.40 9.58
N PHE A 215 6.53 0.32 8.81
CA PHE A 215 6.60 0.38 7.35
C PHE A 215 5.43 -0.33 6.67
N ALA A 216 4.76 0.37 5.75
CA ALA A 216 3.80 -0.22 4.81
C ALA A 216 4.32 -0.18 3.37
N ASN A 217 4.32 -1.32 2.67
CA ASN A 217 4.62 -1.37 1.24
C ASN A 217 3.37 -1.20 0.37
N GLY A 218 3.21 -0.04 -0.27
CA GLY A 218 2.09 0.26 -1.17
C GLY A 218 2.21 -0.28 -2.59
N ALA A 219 3.37 -0.83 -2.98
CA ALA A 219 3.66 -1.36 -4.31
C ALA A 219 3.85 -2.89 -4.28
N PRO A 220 3.79 -3.61 -5.42
CA PRO A 220 3.94 -5.08 -5.43
C PRO A 220 5.40 -5.55 -5.39
N ASN A 221 6.37 -4.65 -5.22
CA ASN A 221 7.82 -4.92 -5.23
C ASN A 221 8.21 -5.93 -4.13
N LEU A 222 9.24 -6.73 -4.36
CA LEU A 222 9.78 -7.65 -3.35
C LEU A 222 10.66 -6.86 -2.36
N SER A 223 10.14 -6.61 -1.16
CA SER A 223 10.84 -5.79 -0.16
C SER A 223 10.53 -6.23 1.27
N VAL A 224 9.40 -5.78 1.83
CA VAL A 224 9.00 -6.02 3.22
C VAL A 224 8.68 -7.50 3.51
N ASP A 225 8.42 -8.28 2.47
CA ASP A 225 8.08 -9.70 2.49
C ASP A 225 9.29 -10.64 2.41
N LEU A 226 10.50 -10.10 2.46
CA LEU A 226 11.74 -10.88 2.50
C LEU A 226 12.03 -11.49 3.88
N PRO A 227 12.64 -12.69 3.95
CA PRO A 227 13.01 -13.32 5.23
C PRO A 227 13.84 -12.40 6.14
N CYS A 228 14.89 -11.78 5.60
CA CYS A 228 15.74 -10.85 6.35
C CYS A 228 14.97 -9.63 6.91
N MET A 229 13.98 -9.11 6.19
CA MET A 229 13.18 -7.94 6.62
C MET A 229 12.16 -8.33 7.68
N ILE A 230 11.54 -9.51 7.55
CA ILE A 230 10.63 -10.05 8.56
C ILE A 230 11.38 -10.33 9.86
N GLU A 231 12.56 -10.93 9.76
CA GLU A 231 13.47 -11.17 10.90
C GLU A 231 13.85 -9.85 11.59
N LEU A 232 14.31 -8.87 10.81
CA LEU A 232 14.73 -7.57 11.34
C LEU A 232 13.57 -6.84 12.03
N ALA A 233 12.38 -6.83 11.42
CA ALA A 233 11.19 -6.22 12.02
C ALA A 233 10.80 -6.87 13.35
N ALA A 234 10.88 -8.20 13.44
CA ALA A 234 10.62 -8.92 14.68
C ALA A 234 11.67 -8.59 15.76
N HIS A 235 12.96 -8.56 15.40
CA HIS A 235 14.06 -8.26 16.32
C HIS A 235 14.00 -6.80 16.85
N ARG A 236 13.64 -5.85 15.98
CA ARG A 236 13.51 -4.43 16.33
C ARG A 236 12.18 -4.10 17.02
N GLY A 237 11.20 -5.02 17.01
CA GLY A 237 9.88 -4.77 17.58
C GLY A 237 9.02 -3.85 16.71
N VAL A 238 9.28 -3.76 15.40
CA VAL A 238 8.65 -2.81 14.50
C VAL A 238 7.54 -3.50 13.69
N PRO A 239 6.32 -2.94 13.62
CA PRO A 239 5.25 -3.49 12.81
C PRO A 239 5.44 -3.16 11.33
N ILE A 240 5.17 -4.15 10.48
CA ILE A 240 5.25 -4.06 9.03
C ILE A 240 3.96 -4.55 8.36
N ALA A 241 3.66 -3.98 7.20
CA ALA A 241 2.55 -4.42 6.36
C ALA A 241 2.91 -4.33 4.88
N GLY A 242 2.35 -5.22 4.08
CA GLY A 242 2.52 -5.22 2.64
C GLY A 242 1.77 -6.38 2.01
N LYS A 243 1.50 -6.38 0.71
CA LYS A 243 1.87 -5.32 -0.23
C LYS A 243 0.82 -5.05 -1.31
N ASP A 244 1.05 -3.94 -2.01
CA ASP A 244 0.22 -3.39 -3.10
C ASP A 244 -1.18 -2.93 -2.66
N PHE A 245 -1.48 -1.63 -2.74
CA PHE A 245 -2.76 -1.09 -2.28
C PHE A 245 -3.95 -1.73 -2.99
N LYS A 246 -4.94 -2.22 -2.25
CA LYS A 246 -6.14 -2.84 -2.83
C LYS A 246 -7.16 -1.81 -3.28
N THR A 247 -6.97 -1.37 -4.52
CA THR A 247 -7.84 -0.43 -5.22
C THR A 247 -8.42 -1.03 -6.49
N GLY A 248 -9.31 -0.27 -7.15
CA GLY A 248 -9.76 -0.51 -8.51
C GLY A 248 -10.32 -1.92 -8.74
N GLN A 249 -9.75 -2.61 -9.72
CA GLN A 249 -10.25 -3.91 -10.19
C GLN A 249 -10.05 -5.04 -9.16
N THR A 250 -8.92 -5.08 -8.45
CA THR A 250 -8.68 -6.14 -7.46
C THR A 250 -9.65 -6.03 -6.29
N LEU A 251 -10.01 -4.80 -5.87
CA LEU A 251 -11.07 -4.59 -4.90
C LEU A 251 -12.39 -5.25 -5.35
N MET A 252 -12.79 -5.03 -6.62
CA MET A 252 -14.00 -5.67 -7.17
C MET A 252 -13.92 -7.19 -7.15
N LYS A 253 -12.76 -7.79 -7.44
CA LYS A 253 -12.57 -9.25 -7.34
C LYS A 253 -12.80 -9.75 -5.92
N THR A 254 -12.19 -9.09 -4.94
CA THR A 254 -12.33 -9.45 -3.52
C THR A 254 -13.72 -9.16 -2.94
N LEU A 255 -14.55 -8.37 -3.62
CA LEU A 255 -15.96 -8.15 -3.27
C LEU A 255 -16.87 -9.23 -3.88
N LEU A 256 -16.65 -9.57 -5.15
CA LEU A 256 -17.54 -10.44 -5.92
C LEU A 256 -17.26 -11.93 -5.70
N ALA A 257 -15.98 -12.34 -5.68
CA ALA A 257 -15.61 -13.75 -5.54
C ALA A 257 -16.14 -14.37 -4.22
N PRO A 258 -16.06 -13.69 -3.05
CA PRO A 258 -16.72 -14.19 -1.83
C PRO A 258 -18.22 -14.35 -1.97
N GLY A 259 -18.89 -13.44 -2.70
CA GLY A 259 -20.33 -13.53 -2.96
C GLY A 259 -20.71 -14.77 -3.78
N PHE A 260 -19.90 -15.11 -4.79
CA PHE A 260 -20.10 -16.34 -5.57
C PHE A 260 -19.93 -17.58 -4.70
N LYS A 261 -18.85 -17.64 -3.92
CA LYS A 261 -18.60 -18.74 -2.98
C LYS A 261 -19.69 -18.86 -1.93
N ALA A 262 -20.14 -17.75 -1.33
CA ALA A 262 -21.19 -17.74 -0.33
C ALA A 262 -22.53 -18.32 -0.84
N ARG A 263 -22.74 -18.32 -2.16
CA ARG A 263 -23.93 -18.88 -2.81
C ARG A 263 -23.64 -20.17 -3.59
N MET A 264 -22.41 -20.67 -3.53
CA MET A 264 -21.94 -21.85 -4.28
C MET A 264 -22.24 -21.75 -5.78
N LEU A 265 -22.05 -20.56 -6.34
CA LEU A 265 -22.06 -20.36 -7.79
C LEU A 265 -20.70 -20.75 -8.35
N GLY A 266 -20.69 -21.56 -9.39
CA GLY A 266 -19.48 -21.99 -10.06
C GLY A 266 -18.90 -20.89 -10.95
N LEU A 267 -17.59 -20.91 -11.16
CA LEU A 267 -16.87 -19.96 -11.99
C LEU A 267 -16.15 -20.72 -13.10
N ARG A 268 -16.45 -20.40 -14.36
CA ARG A 268 -15.73 -20.98 -15.50
C ARG A 268 -14.63 -20.05 -15.99
N GLY A 269 -14.86 -18.75 -16.01
CA GLY A 269 -13.89 -17.80 -16.56
C GLY A 269 -13.99 -16.42 -15.91
N TRP A 270 -12.84 -15.76 -15.77
CA TRP A 270 -12.74 -14.37 -15.34
C TRP A 270 -11.71 -13.67 -16.21
N TYR A 271 -12.20 -12.95 -17.22
CA TYR A 271 -11.37 -12.10 -18.06
C TYR A 271 -11.37 -10.68 -17.52
N SER A 272 -10.18 -10.14 -17.27
CA SER A 272 -9.96 -8.80 -16.75
C SER A 272 -9.04 -8.01 -17.67
N THR A 273 -9.47 -6.84 -18.12
CA THR A 273 -8.62 -5.89 -18.85
C THR A 273 -8.71 -4.50 -18.24
N ASN A 274 -7.65 -3.70 -18.35
CA ASN A 274 -7.61 -2.33 -17.85
C ASN A 274 -6.86 -1.42 -18.82
N ILE A 275 -7.24 -0.14 -18.82
CA ILE A 275 -6.48 0.96 -19.43
C ILE A 275 -6.20 2.06 -18.40
N LEU A 276 -5.01 2.64 -18.47
CA LEU A 276 -4.58 3.79 -17.66
C LEU A 276 -3.47 4.56 -18.37
N GLY A 277 -3.33 5.86 -18.09
CA GLY A 277 -2.42 6.76 -18.81
C GLY A 277 -1.50 7.59 -17.92
N ASN A 278 -1.51 7.37 -16.60
CA ASN A 278 -0.59 8.02 -15.67
C ASN A 278 0.78 7.32 -15.66
N ARG A 279 1.70 7.81 -14.81
CA ARG A 279 3.06 7.27 -14.67
C ARG A 279 3.08 5.80 -14.26
N ASP A 280 2.11 5.33 -13.49
CA ASP A 280 1.99 3.90 -13.17
C ASP A 280 1.74 3.08 -14.44
N GLY A 281 0.85 3.56 -15.32
CA GLY A 281 0.63 2.96 -16.63
C GLY A 281 1.88 2.91 -17.51
N GLU A 282 2.66 3.99 -17.53
CA GLU A 282 3.90 4.06 -18.30
C GLU A 282 4.96 3.07 -17.79
N VAL A 283 5.12 2.95 -16.47
CA VAL A 283 6.03 1.97 -15.85
C VAL A 283 5.58 0.54 -16.14
N LEU A 284 4.27 0.27 -16.06
CA LEU A 284 3.70 -1.05 -16.31
C LEU A 284 3.65 -1.47 -17.80
N ASP A 285 3.99 -0.57 -18.72
CA ASP A 285 4.18 -0.90 -20.14
C ASP A 285 5.49 -1.69 -20.36
N ASP A 286 6.41 -1.70 -19.37
CA ASP A 286 7.56 -2.61 -19.38
C ASP A 286 7.15 -4.03 -18.91
N PRO A 287 7.48 -5.09 -19.67
CA PRO A 287 7.09 -6.46 -19.34
C PRO A 287 7.57 -6.97 -17.97
N GLU A 288 8.74 -6.53 -17.49
CA GLU A 288 9.28 -6.97 -16.21
C GLU A 288 8.54 -6.33 -15.03
N ASN A 289 8.20 -5.04 -15.12
CA ASN A 289 7.37 -4.36 -14.13
C ASN A 289 5.92 -4.89 -14.17
N PHE A 290 5.39 -5.23 -15.36
CA PHE A 290 4.08 -5.86 -15.51
C PHE A 290 4.00 -7.22 -14.81
N LYS A 291 5.03 -8.07 -14.93
CA LYS A 291 5.06 -9.41 -14.32
C LYS A 291 4.83 -9.37 -12.81
N THR A 292 5.42 -8.40 -12.11
CA THR A 292 5.19 -8.18 -10.65
C THR A 292 3.71 -7.94 -10.35
N LYS A 293 3.02 -7.18 -11.19
CA LYS A 293 1.58 -6.89 -11.05
C LYS A 293 0.70 -8.06 -11.47
N GLU A 294 1.12 -8.85 -12.45
CA GLU A 294 0.39 -10.02 -12.91
C GLU A 294 0.33 -11.09 -11.83
N VAL A 295 1.46 -11.44 -11.22
CA VAL A 295 1.55 -12.46 -10.16
C VAL A 295 0.65 -12.11 -8.97
N SER A 296 0.70 -10.86 -8.49
CA SER A 296 -0.15 -10.40 -7.37
C SER A 296 -1.66 -10.40 -7.67
N LYS A 297 -2.06 -10.40 -8.95
CA LYS A 297 -3.48 -10.39 -9.36
C LYS A 297 -4.05 -11.78 -9.64
N LEU A 298 -3.21 -12.75 -9.99
CA LEU A 298 -3.65 -14.10 -10.34
C LEU A 298 -4.02 -14.91 -9.09
N GLY A 299 -3.23 -14.85 -8.02
CA GLY A 299 -3.45 -15.67 -6.81
C GLY A 299 -4.67 -15.30 -5.94
N VAL A 300 -5.30 -14.15 -6.18
CA VAL A 300 -6.41 -13.64 -5.35
C VAL A 300 -7.64 -14.55 -5.41
N LEU A 301 -7.94 -15.14 -6.57
CA LEU A 301 -9.15 -15.97 -6.73
C LEU A 301 -8.99 -17.34 -6.07
N ASP A 302 -7.81 -17.95 -6.15
CA ASP A 302 -7.57 -19.31 -5.66
C ASP A 302 -7.75 -19.40 -4.15
N THR A 303 -7.22 -18.41 -3.42
CA THR A 303 -7.35 -18.32 -1.95
C THR A 303 -8.81 -18.16 -1.51
N ILE A 304 -9.57 -17.33 -2.23
CA ILE A 304 -10.99 -17.10 -1.93
C ILE A 304 -11.82 -18.33 -2.30
N LEU A 305 -11.72 -18.82 -3.53
CA LEU A 305 -12.61 -19.84 -4.10
C LEU A 305 -12.24 -21.27 -3.67
N GLN A 306 -10.98 -21.52 -3.32
CA GLN A 306 -10.48 -22.81 -2.83
C GLN A 306 -10.76 -23.97 -3.80
N PRO A 307 -10.17 -23.97 -5.01
CA PRO A 307 -10.47 -24.95 -6.07
C PRO A 307 -10.21 -26.40 -5.66
N GLU A 308 -9.23 -26.66 -4.77
CA GLU A 308 -8.99 -28.00 -4.23
C GLU A 308 -10.13 -28.50 -3.35
N SER A 309 -10.80 -27.61 -2.61
CA SER A 309 -11.94 -27.95 -1.75
C SER A 309 -13.26 -28.01 -2.52
N TYR A 310 -13.37 -27.26 -3.61
CA TYR A 310 -14.59 -27.16 -4.43
C TYR A 310 -14.29 -27.40 -5.92
N PRO A 311 -13.76 -28.57 -6.30
CA PRO A 311 -13.29 -28.84 -7.66
C PRO A 311 -14.40 -28.75 -8.71
N ASP A 312 -15.64 -29.12 -8.36
CA ASP A 312 -16.79 -29.05 -9.28
C ASP A 312 -17.19 -27.61 -9.63
N LEU A 313 -16.87 -26.64 -8.77
CA LEU A 313 -17.23 -25.24 -8.95
C LEU A 313 -16.08 -24.42 -9.52
N TYR A 314 -14.85 -24.74 -9.14
CA TYR A 314 -13.68 -23.87 -9.32
C TYR A 314 -12.43 -24.61 -9.82
N GLY A 315 -12.47 -25.93 -10.01
CA GLY A 315 -11.29 -26.71 -10.44
C GLY A 315 -10.84 -26.42 -11.88
N ASN A 316 -11.68 -25.77 -12.69
CA ASN A 316 -11.39 -25.42 -14.07
C ASN A 316 -11.77 -23.95 -14.34
N ILE A 317 -10.98 -23.00 -13.85
CA ILE A 317 -11.17 -21.56 -14.09
C ILE A 317 -10.19 -21.06 -15.15
N ASP A 318 -10.69 -20.37 -16.17
CA ASP A 318 -9.85 -19.58 -17.08
C ASP A 318 -9.72 -18.15 -16.54
N HIS A 319 -8.56 -17.80 -15.96
CA HIS A 319 -8.32 -16.46 -15.41
C HIS A 319 -7.28 -15.71 -16.26
N VAL A 320 -7.70 -14.59 -16.86
CA VAL A 320 -6.85 -13.76 -17.72
C VAL A 320 -6.82 -12.32 -17.20
N VAL A 321 -5.63 -11.72 -17.12
CA VAL A 321 -5.45 -10.30 -16.78
C VAL A 321 -4.63 -9.61 -17.87
N ARG A 322 -5.10 -8.43 -18.30
CA ARG A 322 -4.40 -7.53 -19.21
C ARG A 322 -4.42 -6.10 -18.66
N ILE A 323 -3.33 -5.38 -18.87
CA ILE A 323 -3.21 -3.95 -18.58
C ILE A 323 -2.60 -3.33 -19.84
N ASN A 324 -3.16 -2.23 -20.32
CA ASN A 324 -2.67 -1.55 -21.50
C ASN A 324 -2.44 -0.07 -21.16
N TYR A 325 -1.27 0.45 -21.53
CA TYR A 325 -0.99 1.87 -21.40
C TYR A 325 -1.77 2.64 -22.48
N TYR A 326 -2.58 3.61 -22.04
CA TYR A 326 -3.36 4.48 -22.92
C TYR A 326 -3.27 5.93 -22.41
N PRO A 327 -2.27 6.70 -22.90
CA PRO A 327 -1.94 8.03 -22.37
C PRO A 327 -3.12 8.99 -22.16
N PRO A 328 -4.13 9.08 -23.07
CA PRO A 328 -5.23 10.02 -22.90
C PRO A 328 -6.07 9.85 -21.63
N ARG A 329 -6.00 8.69 -20.94
CA ARG A 329 -6.78 8.45 -19.71
C ARG A 329 -6.19 9.14 -18.48
N GLY A 330 -4.89 9.45 -18.45
CA GLY A 330 -4.22 9.92 -17.23
C GLY A 330 -4.51 9.00 -16.03
N ASP A 331 -4.88 9.56 -14.88
CA ASP A 331 -5.24 8.80 -13.67
C ASP A 331 -6.66 8.16 -13.73
N ASN A 332 -7.47 8.48 -14.75
CA ASN A 332 -8.81 7.92 -14.92
C ASN A 332 -8.75 6.49 -15.47
N LYS A 333 -8.31 5.55 -14.64
CA LYS A 333 -8.24 4.13 -14.96
C LYS A 333 -9.64 3.57 -15.24
N GLU A 334 -9.70 2.67 -16.20
CA GLU A 334 -10.92 1.93 -16.54
C GLU A 334 -10.61 0.43 -16.54
N GLY A 335 -11.43 -0.36 -15.86
CA GLY A 335 -11.30 -1.81 -15.77
C GLY A 335 -12.58 -2.51 -16.20
N TRP A 336 -12.44 -3.49 -17.08
CA TRP A 336 -13.54 -4.35 -17.52
C TRP A 336 -13.31 -5.78 -17.09
N ASP A 337 -14.36 -6.38 -16.52
CA ASP A 337 -14.38 -7.78 -16.16
C ASP A 337 -15.55 -8.48 -16.85
N ALA A 338 -15.25 -9.59 -17.51
CA ALA A 338 -16.23 -10.55 -18.01
C ALA A 338 -16.11 -11.82 -17.18
N ILE A 339 -17.16 -12.10 -16.40
CA ILE A 339 -17.18 -13.15 -15.39
C ILE A 339 -18.21 -14.18 -15.79
N ASP A 340 -17.74 -15.34 -16.23
CA ASP A 340 -18.58 -16.45 -16.69
C ASP A 340 -18.85 -17.38 -15.50
N ILE A 341 -20.08 -17.32 -14.99
CA ILE A 341 -20.53 -18.11 -13.84
C ILE A 341 -21.53 -19.17 -14.28
N PHE A 342 -21.78 -20.16 -13.43
CA PHE A 342 -22.85 -21.13 -13.64
C PHE A 342 -23.58 -21.47 -12.35
N GLY A 343 -24.85 -21.83 -12.49
CA GLY A 343 -25.75 -22.12 -11.37
C GLY A 343 -26.39 -23.50 -11.46
N TRP A 344 -27.63 -23.58 -10.99
CA TRP A 344 -28.41 -24.83 -10.98
C TRP A 344 -28.40 -25.53 -12.35
N MET A 345 -28.26 -26.85 -12.34
CA MET A 345 -28.15 -27.69 -13.56
C MET A 345 -26.97 -27.31 -14.48
N GLY A 346 -25.98 -26.57 -13.99
CA GLY A 346 -24.82 -26.15 -14.78
C GLY A 346 -25.13 -25.06 -15.82
N TYR A 347 -26.29 -24.38 -15.73
CA TYR A 347 -26.65 -23.35 -16.70
C TYR A 347 -25.72 -22.15 -16.60
N PRO A 348 -25.08 -21.73 -17.72
CA PRO A 348 -24.15 -20.62 -17.73
C PRO A 348 -24.88 -19.28 -17.68
N MET A 349 -24.25 -18.32 -17.03
CA MET A 349 -24.65 -16.92 -16.95
C MET A 349 -23.39 -16.05 -17.01
N GLN A 350 -23.57 -14.74 -17.17
CA GLN A 350 -22.44 -13.83 -17.25
C GLN A 350 -22.70 -12.56 -16.47
N ILE A 351 -21.68 -12.11 -15.74
CA ILE A 351 -21.63 -10.80 -15.11
C ILE A 351 -20.60 -9.96 -15.86
N LYS A 352 -20.96 -8.70 -16.15
CA LYS A 352 -20.06 -7.69 -16.67
C LYS A 352 -19.87 -6.61 -15.63
N VAL A 353 -18.63 -6.25 -15.37
CA VAL A 353 -18.28 -5.10 -14.55
C VAL A 353 -17.50 -4.14 -15.44
N ASP A 354 -17.93 -2.89 -15.45
CA ASP A 354 -17.19 -1.78 -16.03
C ASP A 354 -16.95 -0.77 -14.91
N PHE A 355 -15.68 -0.60 -14.53
CA PHE A 355 -15.29 0.25 -13.41
C PHE A 355 -14.34 1.35 -13.88
N LEU A 356 -14.92 2.53 -14.08
CA LEU A 356 -14.20 3.78 -14.25
C LEU A 356 -13.84 4.31 -12.86
N CYS A 357 -12.54 4.37 -12.57
CA CYS A 357 -12.01 4.73 -11.27
C CYS A 357 -10.81 5.68 -11.40
N ARG A 358 -10.42 6.28 -10.27
CA ARG A 358 -9.18 7.04 -10.14
C ARG A 358 -8.33 6.36 -9.08
N ASP A 359 -7.23 5.74 -9.50
CA ASP A 359 -6.43 4.90 -8.61
C ASP A 359 -5.82 5.71 -7.46
N SER A 360 -5.35 6.93 -7.75
CA SER A 360 -4.76 7.80 -6.73
C SER A 360 -5.80 8.28 -5.70
N ILE A 361 -7.04 8.53 -6.14
CA ILE A 361 -8.15 8.89 -5.24
C ILE A 361 -8.55 7.70 -4.34
N LEU A 362 -8.52 6.48 -4.86
CA LEU A 362 -8.80 5.27 -4.07
C LEU A 362 -7.64 4.91 -3.13
N ALA A 363 -6.39 5.18 -3.50
CA ALA A 363 -5.21 4.83 -2.73
C ALA A 363 -4.91 5.83 -1.60
N ALA A 364 -5.14 7.13 -1.82
CA ALA A 364 -4.89 8.18 -0.82
C ALA A 364 -5.45 7.90 0.59
N PRO A 365 -6.73 7.51 0.77
CA PRO A 365 -7.25 7.18 2.10
C PRO A 365 -6.65 5.90 2.69
N ILE A 366 -6.17 4.97 1.86
CA ILE A 366 -5.47 3.76 2.32
C ILE A 366 -4.12 4.14 2.94
N VAL A 367 -3.40 5.10 2.35
CA VAL A 367 -2.14 5.62 2.91
C VAL A 367 -2.38 6.23 4.29
N LEU A 368 -3.44 7.04 4.44
CA LEU A 368 -3.82 7.61 5.74
C LEU A 368 -4.11 6.53 6.78
N ASP A 369 -4.96 5.56 6.43
CA ASP A 369 -5.36 4.50 7.35
C ASP A 369 -4.16 3.64 7.78
N LEU A 370 -3.29 3.26 6.83
CA LEU A 370 -2.09 2.47 7.14
C LEU A 370 -1.12 3.27 8.03
N ALA A 371 -0.94 4.56 7.78
CA ALA A 371 -0.09 5.41 8.62
C ALA A 371 -0.58 5.45 10.08
N LEU A 372 -1.87 5.71 10.27
CA LEU A 372 -2.48 5.80 11.60
C LEU A 372 -2.53 4.44 12.32
N PHE A 373 -2.82 3.37 11.59
CA PHE A 373 -2.93 2.04 12.18
C PHE A 373 -1.58 1.38 12.46
N LEU A 374 -0.53 1.65 11.68
CA LEU A 374 0.81 1.20 12.01
C LEU A 374 1.39 1.95 13.23
N ASP A 375 1.11 3.26 13.36
CA ASP A 375 1.41 4.01 14.58
C ASP A 375 0.71 3.40 15.80
N LEU A 376 -0.60 3.08 15.67
CA LEU A 376 -1.35 2.38 16.72
C LEU A 376 -0.74 1.02 17.07
N ALA A 377 -0.40 0.21 16.06
CA ALA A 377 0.20 -1.11 16.24
C ALA A 377 1.50 -1.00 17.06
N HIS A 378 2.36 -0.06 16.69
CA HIS A 378 3.65 0.13 17.35
C HIS A 378 3.46 0.59 18.81
N ARG A 379 2.55 1.55 19.05
CA ARG A 379 2.20 1.99 20.41
C ARG A 379 1.53 0.91 21.27
N ALA A 380 0.90 -0.07 20.63
CA ALA A 380 0.32 -1.24 21.30
C ALA A 380 1.35 -2.37 21.54
N GLY A 381 2.63 -2.14 21.21
CA GLY A 381 3.70 -3.14 21.34
C GLY A 381 3.61 -4.28 20.32
N GLN A 382 2.86 -4.09 19.23
CA GLN A 382 2.81 -5.07 18.14
C GLN A 382 4.04 -4.93 17.24
N SER A 383 4.53 -6.05 16.72
CA SER A 383 5.71 -6.13 15.87
C SER A 383 5.53 -7.14 14.75
N GLY A 384 6.42 -7.09 13.74
CA GLY A 384 6.37 -7.99 12.60
C GLY A 384 5.13 -7.78 11.73
N VAL A 385 4.72 -8.83 11.01
CA VAL A 385 3.63 -8.77 10.02
C VAL A 385 2.27 -8.48 10.67
N GLN A 386 1.65 -7.38 10.28
CA GLN A 386 0.32 -6.96 10.73
C GLN A 386 -0.80 -7.53 9.84
N GLU A 387 -1.14 -8.80 10.00
CA GLU A 387 -2.15 -9.47 9.16
C GLU A 387 -3.54 -8.79 9.19
N TRP A 388 -3.89 -8.09 10.27
CA TRP A 388 -5.16 -7.37 10.39
C TRP A 388 -5.27 -6.17 9.43
N LEU A 389 -4.13 -5.72 8.86
CA LEU A 389 -4.07 -4.69 7.81
C LEU A 389 -4.22 -5.26 6.39
N SER A 390 -4.39 -6.58 6.23
CA SER A 390 -4.63 -7.22 4.92
C SER A 390 -5.82 -6.64 4.17
N PHE A 391 -6.79 -6.06 4.90
CA PHE A 391 -7.92 -5.33 4.34
C PHE A 391 -7.51 -4.30 3.27
N TYR A 392 -6.33 -3.68 3.43
CA TYR A 392 -5.83 -2.62 2.56
C TYR A 392 -4.98 -3.10 1.38
N LEU A 393 -4.66 -4.39 1.30
CA LEU A 393 -3.57 -4.91 0.47
C LEU A 393 -4.08 -5.97 -0.52
N LYS A 394 -3.52 -5.98 -1.74
CA LYS A 394 -3.86 -6.93 -2.81
C LYS A 394 -3.18 -8.27 -2.58
N ALA A 395 -1.91 -8.25 -2.18
CA ALA A 395 -1.10 -9.42 -1.87
C ALA A 395 -0.58 -9.28 -0.44
N PRO A 396 -1.46 -9.42 0.57
CA PRO A 396 -1.06 -9.26 1.96
C PRO A 396 -0.03 -10.31 2.38
N GLN A 397 0.90 -9.93 3.24
CA GLN A 397 1.80 -10.84 3.93
C GLN A 397 1.00 -11.74 4.88
N ALA A 398 1.47 -12.96 5.03
CA ALA A 398 1.00 -13.88 6.06
C ALA A 398 2.10 -14.07 7.10
N ALA A 399 1.74 -14.06 8.37
CA ALA A 399 2.61 -14.41 9.48
C ALA A 399 2.67 -15.93 9.73
N THR A 400 1.81 -16.71 9.05
CA THR A 400 1.65 -18.15 9.27
C THR A 400 1.74 -18.95 7.98
N GLU A 401 2.05 -20.24 8.09
CA GLU A 401 2.08 -21.20 6.97
C GLU A 401 0.71 -21.37 6.28
N ALA A 402 -0.38 -20.93 6.91
CA ALA A 402 -1.72 -20.98 6.32
C ALA A 402 -1.88 -20.03 5.12
N GLY A 403 -0.93 -19.12 4.91
CA GLY A 403 -0.95 -18.16 3.82
C GLY A 403 -1.92 -17.00 4.04
N ALA A 404 -2.06 -16.18 3.00
CA ALA A 404 -2.78 -14.93 3.06
C ALA A 404 -4.30 -15.10 2.82
N GLU A 405 -5.09 -14.47 3.69
CA GLU A 405 -6.55 -14.31 3.49
C GLU A 405 -6.83 -13.18 2.51
N HIS A 406 -7.68 -13.41 1.51
CA HIS A 406 -8.06 -12.44 0.47
C HIS A 406 -9.56 -12.11 0.42
N ASP A 407 -10.39 -12.83 1.17
CA ASP A 407 -11.81 -12.53 1.31
C ASP A 407 -12.00 -11.21 2.06
N LEU A 408 -12.53 -10.19 1.38
CA LEU A 408 -12.66 -8.84 1.94
C LEU A 408 -13.51 -8.81 3.21
N PHE A 409 -14.54 -9.66 3.32
CA PHE A 409 -15.44 -9.66 4.49
C PHE A 409 -14.77 -10.31 5.70
N ILE A 410 -13.94 -11.33 5.48
CA ILE A 410 -13.11 -11.92 6.53
C ILE A 410 -12.04 -10.91 6.96
N GLN A 411 -11.35 -10.28 6.01
CA GLN A 411 -10.37 -9.22 6.31
C GLN A 411 -10.99 -8.05 7.08
N GLN A 412 -12.19 -7.60 6.69
CA GLN A 412 -12.91 -6.54 7.40
C GLN A 412 -13.28 -6.96 8.83
N THR A 413 -13.60 -8.23 9.04
CA THR A 413 -13.86 -8.79 10.37
C THR A 413 -12.58 -8.89 11.20
N LYS A 414 -11.42 -9.17 10.59
CA LYS A 414 -10.12 -9.15 11.29
C LYS A 414 -9.67 -7.74 11.67
N LEU A 415 -10.00 -6.74 10.85
CA LEU A 415 -9.68 -5.33 11.08
C LEU A 415 -10.47 -4.72 12.25
N LYS A 416 -11.74 -5.13 12.44
CA LYS A 416 -12.65 -4.60 13.46
C LYS A 416 -12.63 -5.45 14.73
#